data_AF-A0A843VGK3-F1
#
_entry.id   AF-A0A843VGK3-F1
#
_cell.length_a   1.000
_cell.length_b   1.000
_cell.length_c   1.000
_cell.angle_alpha   90.00
_cell.angle_beta   90.00
_cell.angle_gamma   90.00
#
_symmetry.space_group_name_H-M   'P 1'
#
loop_
_entity.id
_entity.type
_entity.pdbx_description
1 polymer ?
#
loop_
_entity_poly.entity_id
_entity_poly.type
_entity_poly.pdbx_seq_one_letter_code
_entity_poly.pdbx_strand_id
1 'polypeptide(L)'
;MKGMATVEQAIEEKRLFMIDYHDLLLPYVNKVRELPGTTLYGSRTVFFLTDEGALMPIAIELTRPKSPTKPQWKRVFTHTYDATGSWLWRLAKIHVAAHDAGYHQLVVHWLRTHCCTEPYIIATNRRLSVMHPIYRLLRPHFRYTMEINALAREALINAGGIIETSFSPGKYSMELSSVAYDKLWRFDQQALPADLISRGMAVEDPTVDHGLRLTIEDYPFAADGLLVWSALKQWVEDYVTHCYTDADAIKSDGELQAWWGEIRTKGHADKKDEPWWPKLETPADLVGILTTIIWVTSGHHAAVNFGQYHYGGYFPNRPTLARNNMPNILPSR
;
A
#
# COMPACT_ATOMS: atom_id res chain seq x y z
N MET A 1 9.55 27.48 -4.76
CA MET A 1 8.90 28.09 -3.58
C MET A 1 9.32 29.51 -3.26
N LYS A 2 10.42 30.10 -3.78
CA LYS A 2 10.63 31.55 -3.61
C LYS A 2 9.46 32.29 -4.29
N GLY A 3 8.52 32.80 -3.48
CA GLY A 3 7.42 33.66 -3.90
C GLY A 3 6.03 33.02 -4.05
N MET A 4 5.78 31.77 -3.65
CA MET A 4 4.46 31.12 -3.84
C MET A 4 3.59 31.06 -2.58
N ALA A 5 4.12 30.58 -1.44
CA ALA A 5 3.45 30.58 -0.13
C ALA A 5 4.48 30.37 0.99
N THR A 6 4.17 30.76 2.23
CA THR A 6 4.93 30.29 3.41
C THR A 6 4.60 28.83 3.72
N VAL A 7 5.41 28.17 4.56
CA VAL A 7 5.12 26.79 4.97
C VAL A 7 3.82 26.72 5.75
N GLU A 8 3.57 27.69 6.63
CA GLU A 8 2.37 27.79 7.45
C GLU A 8 1.12 27.93 6.58
N GLN A 9 1.16 28.82 5.58
CA GLN A 9 0.09 28.98 4.59
C GLN A 9 -0.16 27.68 3.81
N ALA A 10 0.91 27.02 3.33
CA ALA A 10 0.77 25.77 2.60
C ALA A 10 0.18 24.63 3.45
N ILE A 11 0.38 24.63 4.77
CA ILE A 11 -0.25 23.67 5.69
C ILE A 11 -1.73 24.01 5.88
N GLU A 12 -2.04 25.28 6.15
CA GLU A 12 -3.42 25.75 6.35
C GLU A 12 -4.29 25.50 5.12
N GLU A 13 -3.73 25.74 3.93
CA GLU A 13 -4.37 25.49 2.63
C GLU A 13 -4.35 24.01 2.20
N LYS A 14 -3.81 23.09 3.02
CA LYS A 14 -3.69 21.64 2.73
C LYS A 14 -2.93 21.33 1.43
N ARG A 15 -1.86 22.08 1.16
CA ARG A 15 -1.03 21.97 -0.05
C ARG A 15 0.27 21.20 0.15
N LEU A 16 0.58 20.75 1.36
CA LEU A 16 1.75 19.92 1.63
C LEU A 16 1.38 18.45 1.81
N PHE A 17 2.08 17.60 1.08
CA PHE A 17 1.89 16.15 1.09
C PHE A 17 3.22 15.46 1.38
N MET A 18 3.17 14.22 1.86
CA MET A 18 4.38 13.45 2.13
C MET A 18 4.26 12.00 1.70
N ILE A 19 5.39 11.46 1.26
CA ILE A 19 5.65 10.02 1.23
C ILE A 19 6.65 9.72 2.35
N ASP A 20 6.22 8.96 3.35
CA ASP A 20 7.02 8.62 4.52
C ASP A 20 7.32 7.12 4.58
N TYR A 21 8.55 6.74 4.21
CA TYR A 21 9.07 5.39 4.43
C TYR A 21 10.01 5.32 5.64
N HIS A 22 10.23 6.42 6.33
CA HIS A 22 11.25 6.51 7.36
C HIS A 22 11.00 5.50 8.48
N ASP A 23 9.82 5.50 9.09
CA ASP A 23 9.59 4.70 10.29
C ASP A 23 9.54 3.19 10.03
N LEU A 24 9.09 2.80 8.83
CA LEU A 24 9.10 1.39 8.42
C LEU A 24 10.52 0.92 8.05
N LEU A 25 11.29 1.74 7.32
CA LEU A 25 12.60 1.32 6.80
C LEU A 25 13.74 1.53 7.79
N LEU A 26 13.67 2.53 8.68
CA LEU A 26 14.77 2.90 9.59
C LEU A 26 15.30 1.71 10.41
N PRO A 27 14.46 0.80 10.96
CA PRO A 27 14.94 -0.39 11.68
C PRO A 27 15.75 -1.36 10.81
N TYR A 28 15.55 -1.35 9.49
CA TYR A 28 16.24 -2.23 8.54
C TYR A 28 17.55 -1.63 8.00
N VAL A 29 17.75 -0.32 8.15
CA VAL A 29 18.87 0.40 7.50
C VAL A 29 20.23 -0.20 7.87
N ASN A 30 20.51 -0.44 9.15
CA ASN A 30 21.83 -0.95 9.55
C ASN A 30 22.10 -2.34 8.97
N LYS A 31 21.18 -3.29 9.19
CA LYS A 31 21.34 -4.68 8.75
C LYS A 31 21.36 -4.84 7.22
N VAL A 32 20.58 -4.05 6.47
CA VAL A 32 20.62 -4.09 5.01
C VAL A 32 21.95 -3.55 4.48
N ARG A 33 22.54 -2.54 5.12
CA ARG A 33 23.82 -1.96 4.71
C ARG A 33 25.04 -2.82 5.06
N GLU A 34 24.87 -3.90 5.81
CA GLU A 34 25.88 -4.94 5.99
C GLU A 34 25.92 -5.92 4.81
N LEU A 35 24.86 -5.96 3.99
CA LEU A 35 24.81 -6.79 2.79
C LEU A 35 25.68 -6.18 1.67
N PRO A 36 26.39 -7.01 0.89
CA PRO A 36 27.17 -6.51 -0.24
C PRO A 36 26.24 -6.00 -1.36
N GLY A 37 26.70 -4.96 -2.07
CA GLY A 37 26.05 -4.53 -3.31
C GLY A 37 24.69 -3.85 -3.16
N THR A 38 24.31 -3.42 -1.95
CA THR A 38 23.05 -2.69 -1.71
C THR A 38 23.25 -1.60 -0.65
N THR A 39 22.30 -0.68 -0.55
CA THR A 39 22.21 0.31 0.52
C THR A 39 20.76 0.67 0.80
N LEU A 40 20.51 1.19 2.00
CA LEU A 40 19.19 1.61 2.45
C LEU A 40 19.29 2.90 3.28
N TYR A 41 18.19 3.65 3.30
CA TYR A 41 17.96 4.82 4.16
C TYR A 41 16.52 4.77 4.65
N GLY A 42 16.24 5.36 5.80
CA GLY A 42 14.89 5.84 6.09
C GLY A 42 14.69 7.12 5.28
N SER A 43 13.54 7.28 4.62
CA SER A 43 13.32 8.41 3.73
C SER A 43 11.96 9.08 3.90
N ARG A 44 11.95 10.41 3.80
CA ARG A 44 10.73 11.21 3.67
C ARG A 44 10.85 12.09 2.44
N THR A 45 9.79 12.18 1.65
CA THR A 45 9.70 13.12 0.54
C THR A 45 8.51 14.03 0.77
N VAL A 46 8.74 15.34 0.73
CA VAL A 46 7.70 16.35 0.86
C VAL A 46 7.37 16.88 -0.53
N PHE A 47 6.07 16.95 -0.83
CA PHE A 47 5.52 17.49 -2.05
C PHE A 47 4.68 18.74 -1.74
N PHE A 48 4.70 19.69 -2.67
CA PHE A 48 3.83 20.85 -2.67
C PHE A 48 2.86 20.76 -3.85
N LEU A 49 1.57 20.96 -3.60
CA LEU A 49 0.53 21.05 -4.62
C LEU A 49 0.52 22.47 -5.20
N THR A 50 0.86 22.60 -6.48
CA THR A 50 0.91 23.89 -7.17
C THR A 50 -0.48 24.40 -7.51
N ASP A 51 -0.58 25.68 -7.90
CA ASP A 51 -1.86 26.27 -8.31
C ASP A 51 -2.41 25.62 -9.60
N GLU A 52 -1.53 24.99 -10.39
CA GLU A 52 -1.88 24.19 -11.57
C GLU A 52 -2.35 22.76 -11.22
N GLY A 53 -2.47 22.42 -9.93
CA GLY A 53 -2.95 21.10 -9.49
C GLY A 53 -1.90 19.99 -9.52
N ALA A 54 -0.61 20.30 -9.75
CA ALA A 54 0.46 19.30 -9.82
C ALA A 54 1.22 19.14 -8.50
N LEU A 55 1.60 17.91 -8.15
CA LEU A 55 2.49 17.64 -7.02
C LEU A 55 3.96 17.81 -7.42
N MET A 56 4.66 18.75 -6.77
CA MET A 56 6.08 19.00 -6.98
C MET A 56 6.89 18.53 -5.76
N PRO A 57 7.89 17.63 -5.93
CA PRO A 57 8.78 17.27 -4.83
C PRO A 57 9.68 18.45 -4.45
N ILE A 58 9.61 18.89 -3.20
CA ILE A 58 10.33 20.07 -2.72
C ILE A 58 11.50 19.74 -1.77
N ALA A 59 11.42 18.61 -1.07
CA ALA A 59 12.48 18.15 -0.17
C ALA A 59 12.49 16.63 -0.04
N ILE A 60 13.70 16.06 0.07
CA ILE A 60 13.92 14.65 0.38
C ILE A 60 14.85 14.56 1.59
N GLU A 61 14.39 13.94 2.66
CA GLU A 61 15.21 13.54 3.79
C GLU A 61 15.69 12.11 3.59
N LEU A 62 17.00 11.87 3.76
CA LEU A 62 17.59 10.55 3.88
C LEU A 62 18.28 10.40 5.23
N THR A 63 17.97 9.31 5.94
CA THR A 63 18.43 9.06 7.30
C THR A 63 19.06 7.68 7.42
N ARG A 64 20.21 7.64 8.10
CA ARG A 64 20.83 6.42 8.64
C ARG A 64 20.77 6.50 10.16
N PRO A 65 20.21 5.49 10.84
CA PRO A 65 20.12 5.52 12.30
C PRO A 65 21.52 5.47 12.92
N LYS A 66 21.60 5.83 14.20
CA LYS A 66 22.82 5.63 14.99
C LYS A 66 23.17 4.13 15.00
N SER A 67 24.47 3.84 15.00
CA SER A 67 25.02 2.51 15.23
C SER A 67 26.00 2.58 16.40
N PRO A 68 26.47 1.43 16.94
CA PRO A 68 27.49 1.44 18.00
C PRO A 68 28.76 2.23 17.65
N THR A 69 29.10 2.32 16.35
CA THR A 69 30.35 2.91 15.87
C THR A 69 30.18 4.22 15.09
N LYS A 70 28.95 4.63 14.75
CA LYS A 70 28.68 5.85 13.96
C LYS A 70 27.47 6.60 14.49
N PRO A 71 27.54 7.95 14.59
CA PRO A 71 26.37 8.75 14.94
C PRO A 71 25.29 8.63 13.86
N GLN A 72 24.07 9.06 14.21
CA GLN A 72 23.01 9.21 13.21
C GLN A 72 23.49 10.15 12.09
N TRP A 73 23.23 9.77 10.86
CA TRP A 73 23.43 10.63 9.70
C TRP A 73 22.07 10.97 9.11
N LYS A 74 21.79 12.25 8.93
CA LYS A 74 20.57 12.75 8.30
C LYS A 74 20.96 13.88 7.37
N ARG A 75 20.38 13.91 6.18
CA ARG A 75 20.55 15.03 5.24
C ARG A 75 19.27 15.28 4.48
N VAL A 76 18.94 16.56 4.32
CA VAL A 76 17.86 17.02 3.46
C VAL A 76 18.48 17.47 2.13
N PHE A 77 17.87 17.03 1.04
CA PHE A 77 18.19 17.42 -0.32
C PHE A 77 17.00 18.20 -0.87
N THR A 78 17.29 19.27 -1.58
CA THR A 78 16.31 20.11 -2.27
C THR A 78 16.81 20.38 -3.68
N HIS A 79 15.93 20.85 -4.55
CA HIS A 79 16.34 21.30 -5.87
C HIS A 79 17.28 22.51 -5.77
N THR A 80 18.43 22.46 -6.46
CA THR A 80 19.38 23.58 -6.58
C THR A 80 19.76 23.81 -8.04
N TYR A 81 20.34 24.97 -8.35
CA TYR A 81 20.73 25.34 -9.72
C TYR A 81 22.21 25.05 -10.03
N ASP A 82 23.04 24.77 -9.02
CA ASP A 82 24.42 24.38 -9.24
C ASP A 82 24.51 22.90 -9.69
N ALA A 83 25.54 22.58 -10.47
CA ALA A 83 25.71 21.24 -11.04
C ALA A 83 25.75 20.14 -9.96
N THR A 84 26.49 20.39 -8.88
CA THR A 84 26.69 19.43 -7.79
C THR A 84 25.39 19.13 -7.07
N GLY A 85 24.66 20.16 -6.63
CA GLY A 85 23.38 19.99 -5.94
C GLY A 85 22.29 19.42 -6.85
N SER A 86 22.28 19.75 -8.14
CA SER A 86 21.40 19.11 -9.13
C SER A 86 21.62 17.60 -9.22
N TRP A 87 22.88 17.13 -9.20
CA TRP A 87 23.19 15.70 -9.18
C TRP A 87 22.83 15.04 -7.85
N LEU A 88 23.11 15.70 -6.72
CA LEU A 88 22.68 15.20 -5.40
C LEU A 88 21.16 15.04 -5.32
N TRP A 89 20.40 16.00 -5.84
CA TRP A 89 18.94 15.92 -5.91
C TRP A 89 18.46 14.73 -6.73
N ARG A 90 19.06 14.50 -7.90
CA ARG A 90 18.75 13.32 -8.75
C ARG A 90 19.05 12.01 -8.03
N LEU A 91 20.19 11.91 -7.34
CA LEU A 91 20.56 10.72 -6.56
C LEU A 91 19.62 10.50 -5.37
N ALA A 92 19.22 11.56 -4.67
CA ALA A 92 18.25 11.45 -3.58
C ALA A 92 16.90 10.90 -4.09
N LYS A 93 16.42 11.37 -5.26
CA LYS A 93 15.23 10.82 -5.92
C LYS A 93 15.39 9.35 -6.30
N ILE A 94 16.55 8.93 -6.80
CA ILE A 94 16.85 7.52 -7.12
C ILE A 94 16.75 6.65 -5.87
N HIS A 95 17.27 7.11 -4.73
CA HIS A 95 17.17 6.37 -3.46
C HIS A 95 15.72 6.22 -3.03
N VAL A 96 14.94 7.31 -3.02
CA VAL A 96 13.51 7.25 -2.66
C VAL A 96 12.73 6.38 -3.65
N ALA A 97 13.02 6.44 -4.94
CA ALA A 97 12.37 5.59 -5.93
C ALA A 97 12.68 4.10 -5.70
N ALA A 98 13.88 3.76 -5.20
CA ALA A 98 14.20 2.40 -4.78
C ALA A 98 13.50 1.97 -3.49
N HIS A 99 13.28 2.91 -2.56
CA HIS A 99 12.44 2.67 -1.37
C HIS A 99 10.99 2.43 -1.77
N ASP A 100 10.43 3.26 -2.66
CA ASP A 100 9.08 3.08 -3.19
C ASP A 100 8.95 1.76 -3.95
N ALA A 101 9.90 1.40 -4.83
CA ALA A 101 9.86 0.13 -5.55
C ALA A 101 9.82 -1.08 -4.59
N GLY A 102 10.64 -1.06 -3.53
CA GLY A 102 10.61 -2.09 -2.50
C GLY A 102 9.31 -2.10 -1.70
N TYR A 103 8.81 -0.94 -1.28
CA TYR A 103 7.56 -0.81 -0.53
C TYR A 103 6.37 -1.24 -1.38
N HIS A 104 6.29 -0.80 -2.63
CA HIS A 104 5.28 -1.21 -3.58
C HIS A 104 5.28 -2.72 -3.74
N GLN A 105 6.43 -3.33 -4.05
CA GLN A 105 6.46 -4.74 -4.38
C GLN A 105 6.14 -5.63 -3.17
N LEU A 106 6.66 -5.28 -2.00
CA LEU A 106 6.52 -6.10 -0.78
C LEU A 106 5.20 -5.83 -0.04
N VAL A 107 4.78 -4.57 0.02
CA VAL A 107 3.65 -4.15 0.87
C VAL A 107 2.40 -3.93 0.03
N VAL A 108 2.47 -3.05 -0.97
CA VAL A 108 1.27 -2.65 -1.74
C VAL A 108 0.80 -3.77 -2.66
N HIS A 109 1.73 -4.43 -3.33
CA HIS A 109 1.44 -5.51 -4.26
C HIS A 109 1.37 -6.85 -3.51
N TRP A 110 2.50 -7.40 -3.07
CA TRP A 110 2.55 -8.74 -2.46
C TRP A 110 1.67 -8.88 -1.21
N LEU A 111 1.85 -8.05 -0.18
CA LEU A 111 1.10 -8.21 1.06
C LEU A 111 -0.39 -7.90 0.89
N ARG A 112 -0.74 -6.67 0.47
CA ARG A 112 -2.12 -6.18 0.48
C ARG A 112 -3.04 -6.88 -0.52
N THR A 113 -2.49 -7.45 -1.60
CA THR A 113 -3.30 -8.16 -2.61
C THR A 113 -3.10 -9.68 -2.51
N HIS A 114 -1.90 -10.19 -2.76
CA HIS A 114 -1.65 -11.64 -2.83
C HIS A 114 -1.81 -12.32 -1.47
N CYS A 115 -1.06 -11.89 -0.46
CA CYS A 115 -1.03 -12.56 0.85
C CYS A 115 -2.35 -12.43 1.60
N CYS A 116 -2.88 -11.20 1.71
CA CYS A 116 -4.09 -10.97 2.48
C CYS A 116 -5.35 -11.57 1.82
N THR A 117 -5.34 -11.81 0.51
CA THR A 117 -6.47 -12.47 -0.18
C THR A 117 -6.49 -13.98 0.05
N GLU A 118 -5.34 -14.65 0.07
CA GLU A 118 -5.28 -16.13 0.13
C GLU A 118 -6.10 -16.74 1.29
N PRO A 119 -6.11 -16.17 2.52
CA PRO A 119 -7.00 -16.59 3.59
C PRO A 119 -8.50 -16.55 3.26
N TYR A 120 -8.95 -15.56 2.49
CA TYR A 120 -10.36 -15.46 2.07
C TYR A 120 -10.74 -16.65 1.20
N ILE A 121 -9.86 -17.03 0.28
CA ILE A 121 -10.06 -18.14 -0.65
C ILE A 121 -10.15 -19.47 0.10
N ILE A 122 -9.24 -19.69 1.04
CA ILE A 122 -9.19 -20.91 1.85
C ILE A 122 -10.48 -21.03 2.66
N ALA A 123 -10.88 -19.98 3.38
CA ALA A 123 -12.10 -19.99 4.18
C ALA A 123 -13.36 -20.15 3.32
N THR A 124 -13.45 -19.47 2.16
CA THR A 124 -14.58 -19.59 1.24
C THR A 124 -14.78 -21.03 0.78
N ASN A 125 -13.70 -21.75 0.41
CA ASN A 125 -13.81 -23.15 0.00
C ASN A 125 -14.07 -24.12 1.17
N ARG A 126 -13.69 -23.76 2.40
CA ARG A 126 -13.86 -24.61 3.58
C ARG A 126 -15.20 -24.44 4.27
N ARG A 127 -15.83 -23.27 4.14
CA ARG A 127 -16.99 -22.86 4.95
C ARG A 127 -18.24 -22.57 4.16
N LEU A 128 -18.14 -22.23 2.88
CA LEU A 128 -19.29 -21.97 2.03
C LEU A 128 -19.46 -23.11 1.02
N SER A 129 -20.66 -23.68 0.96
CA SER A 129 -21.04 -24.64 -0.07
C SER A 129 -20.90 -24.03 -1.47
N VAL A 130 -20.63 -24.84 -2.49
CA VAL A 130 -20.64 -24.39 -3.90
C VAL A 130 -22.01 -23.84 -4.34
N MET A 131 -23.07 -24.17 -3.60
CA MET A 131 -24.42 -23.66 -3.80
C MET A 131 -24.69 -22.35 -3.04
N HIS A 132 -23.84 -22.00 -2.07
CA HIS A 132 -24.00 -20.79 -1.26
C HIS A 132 -23.91 -19.54 -2.16
N PRO A 133 -24.82 -18.55 -2.02
CA PRO A 133 -24.82 -17.37 -2.89
C PRO A 133 -23.50 -16.60 -2.81
N ILE A 134 -22.96 -16.40 -1.60
CA ILE A 134 -21.68 -15.71 -1.42
C ILE A 134 -20.48 -16.47 -2.01
N TYR A 135 -20.49 -17.80 -2.01
CA TYR A 135 -19.47 -18.58 -2.72
C TYR A 135 -19.50 -18.28 -4.22
N ARG A 136 -20.70 -18.28 -4.82
CA ARG A 136 -20.88 -18.01 -6.25
C ARG A 136 -20.45 -16.60 -6.63
N LEU A 137 -20.74 -15.61 -5.79
CA LEU A 137 -20.32 -14.23 -5.99
C LEU A 137 -18.78 -14.09 -5.94
N LEU A 138 -18.12 -14.70 -4.95
CA LEU A 138 -16.68 -14.53 -4.74
C LEU A 138 -15.80 -15.39 -5.68
N ARG A 139 -16.28 -16.58 -6.09
CA ARG A 139 -15.48 -17.55 -6.85
C ARG A 139 -14.76 -16.96 -8.07
N PRO A 140 -15.37 -16.12 -8.92
CA PRO A 140 -14.69 -15.54 -10.07
C PRO A 140 -13.49 -14.65 -9.69
N HIS A 141 -13.54 -14.00 -8.53
CA HIS A 141 -12.53 -13.07 -8.05
C HIS A 141 -11.31 -13.75 -7.41
N PHE A 142 -11.40 -15.06 -7.15
CA PHE A 142 -10.31 -15.85 -6.55
C PHE A 142 -9.55 -16.70 -7.56
N ARG A 143 -9.87 -16.55 -8.86
CA ARG A 143 -9.28 -17.35 -9.92
C ARG A 143 -7.76 -17.18 -9.94
N TYR A 144 -7.04 -18.30 -9.88
CA TYR A 144 -5.59 -18.43 -9.94
C TYR A 144 -4.77 -17.79 -8.80
N THR A 145 -5.36 -17.09 -7.85
CA THR A 145 -4.61 -16.45 -6.76
C THR A 145 -3.77 -17.44 -5.94
N MET A 146 -4.33 -18.58 -5.53
CA MET A 146 -3.57 -19.60 -4.79
C MET A 146 -2.44 -20.22 -5.61
N GLU A 147 -2.67 -20.40 -6.92
CA GLU A 147 -1.69 -20.99 -7.84
C GLU A 147 -0.49 -20.03 -8.02
N ILE A 148 -0.76 -18.75 -8.31
CA ILE A 148 0.32 -17.77 -8.44
C ILE A 148 1.04 -17.53 -7.12
N ASN A 149 0.34 -17.57 -5.98
CA ASN A 149 0.98 -17.44 -4.67
C ASN A 149 1.87 -18.63 -4.34
N ALA A 150 1.48 -19.86 -4.72
CA ALA A 150 2.32 -21.04 -4.56
C ALA A 150 3.61 -20.93 -5.40
N LEU A 151 3.50 -20.55 -6.68
CA LEU A 151 4.66 -20.30 -7.54
C LEU A 151 5.54 -19.16 -7.02
N ALA A 152 4.95 -18.11 -6.46
CA ALA A 152 5.69 -17.02 -5.86
C ALA A 152 6.49 -17.50 -4.63
N ARG A 153 5.89 -18.33 -3.77
CA ARG A 153 6.61 -18.96 -2.64
C ARG A 153 7.74 -19.87 -3.09
N GLU A 154 7.62 -20.50 -4.26
CA GLU A 154 8.63 -21.41 -4.79
C GLU A 154 9.82 -20.67 -5.43
N ALA A 155 9.56 -19.63 -6.23
CA ALA A 155 10.57 -19.04 -7.12
C ALA A 155 10.75 -17.51 -7.03
N LEU A 156 9.80 -16.78 -6.44
CA LEU A 156 9.83 -15.31 -6.40
C LEU A 156 10.34 -14.78 -5.06
N ILE A 157 9.70 -15.20 -3.96
CA ILE A 157 9.91 -14.68 -2.61
C ILE A 157 10.67 -15.65 -1.69
N ASN A 158 11.09 -16.81 -2.22
CA ASN A 158 11.93 -17.76 -1.49
C ASN A 158 13.33 -17.19 -1.21
N ALA A 159 14.04 -17.82 -0.27
CA ALA A 159 15.42 -17.50 0.02
C ALA A 159 16.29 -17.64 -1.26
N GLY A 160 17.02 -16.59 -1.61
CA GLY A 160 17.79 -16.51 -2.85
C GLY A 160 16.95 -16.36 -4.13
N GLY A 161 15.64 -16.17 -4.02
CA GLY A 161 14.72 -15.94 -5.13
C GLY A 161 14.88 -14.56 -5.77
N ILE A 162 14.01 -14.27 -6.74
CA ILE A 162 14.07 -13.04 -7.54
C ILE A 162 13.98 -11.77 -6.67
N ILE A 163 13.10 -11.74 -5.67
CA ILE A 163 12.92 -10.57 -4.81
C ILE A 163 14.17 -10.29 -3.97
N GLU A 164 14.72 -11.32 -3.30
CA GLU A 164 15.91 -11.14 -2.46
C GLU A 164 17.16 -10.75 -3.26
N THR A 165 17.25 -11.17 -4.52
CA THR A 165 18.40 -10.88 -5.38
C THR A 165 18.29 -9.55 -6.12
N SER A 166 17.08 -8.98 -6.23
CA SER A 166 16.82 -7.82 -7.10
C SER A 166 16.32 -6.57 -6.37
N PHE A 167 15.99 -6.63 -5.07
CA PHE A 167 15.49 -5.48 -4.31
C PHE A 167 16.39 -5.12 -3.11
N SER A 168 16.40 -3.83 -2.75
CA SER A 168 17.29 -3.29 -1.70
C SER A 168 17.31 -4.09 -0.39
N PRO A 169 16.17 -4.54 0.18
CA PRO A 169 16.16 -5.22 1.48
C PRO A 169 16.84 -6.60 1.48
N GLY A 170 17.05 -7.20 0.30
CA GLY A 170 17.68 -8.52 0.17
C GLY A 170 16.95 -9.59 0.98
N LYS A 171 17.70 -10.39 1.75
CA LYS A 171 17.18 -11.43 2.66
C LYS A 171 16.20 -10.95 3.74
N TYR A 172 16.07 -9.63 3.94
CA TYR A 172 15.13 -9.04 4.90
C TYR A 172 13.78 -8.67 4.28
N SER A 173 13.57 -8.95 2.98
CA SER A 173 12.38 -8.53 2.24
C SER A 173 11.08 -9.09 2.82
N MET A 174 11.00 -10.40 3.09
CA MET A 174 9.79 -11.00 3.65
C MET A 174 9.56 -10.61 5.12
N GLU A 175 10.64 -10.43 5.88
CA GLU A 175 10.54 -9.91 7.26
C GLU A 175 9.94 -8.49 7.27
N LEU A 176 10.37 -7.62 6.35
CA LEU A 176 9.83 -6.27 6.19
C LEU A 176 8.34 -6.30 5.84
N SER A 177 7.93 -7.20 4.94
CA SER A 177 6.51 -7.41 4.61
C SER A 177 5.70 -7.85 5.84
N SER A 178 6.24 -8.72 6.69
CA SER A 178 5.60 -9.15 7.93
C SER A 178 5.45 -8.01 8.93
N VAL A 179 6.49 -7.18 9.11
CA VAL A 179 6.40 -5.98 9.96
C VAL A 179 5.40 -4.96 9.42
N ALA A 180 5.31 -4.81 8.09
CA ALA A 180 4.29 -3.94 7.48
C ALA A 180 2.87 -4.48 7.73
N TYR A 181 2.66 -5.78 7.72
CA TYR A 181 1.38 -6.39 8.09
C TYR A 181 1.00 -6.09 9.55
N ASP A 182 1.96 -6.22 10.47
CA ASP A 182 1.74 -5.89 11.88
C ASP A 182 1.36 -4.41 12.07
N LYS A 183 2.13 -3.50 11.47
CA LYS A 183 2.00 -2.06 11.75
C LYS A 183 0.95 -1.33 10.92
N LEU A 184 0.70 -1.78 9.69
CA LEU A 184 0.00 -0.95 8.69
C LEU A 184 -1.28 -1.61 8.16
N TRP A 185 -1.34 -2.94 8.09
CA TRP A 185 -2.48 -3.59 7.45
C TRP A 185 -3.70 -3.64 8.39
N ARG A 186 -4.84 -3.17 7.88
CA ARG A 186 -6.16 -3.28 8.51
C ARG A 186 -7.22 -3.53 7.45
N PHE A 187 -8.15 -4.44 7.70
CA PHE A 187 -9.18 -4.79 6.73
C PHE A 187 -10.10 -3.60 6.40
N ASP A 188 -10.52 -2.84 7.42
CA ASP A 188 -11.40 -1.67 7.27
C ASP A 188 -10.80 -0.56 6.38
N GLN A 189 -9.48 -0.49 6.30
CA GLN A 189 -8.74 0.46 5.44
C GLN A 189 -8.33 -0.13 4.08
N GLN A 190 -8.78 -1.33 3.72
CA GLN A 190 -8.59 -1.85 2.35
C GLN A 190 -9.72 -1.43 1.40
N ALA A 191 -10.83 -0.91 1.94
CA ALA A 191 -11.85 -0.23 1.16
C ALA A 191 -11.28 1.08 0.58
N LEU A 192 -11.47 1.34 -0.73
CA LEU A 192 -10.89 2.53 -1.36
C LEU A 192 -11.32 3.84 -0.66
N PRO A 193 -12.61 4.06 -0.33
CA PRO A 193 -13.01 5.25 0.41
C PRO A 193 -12.28 5.44 1.74
N ALA A 194 -12.19 4.36 2.53
CA ALA A 194 -11.53 4.38 3.83
C ALA A 194 -10.03 4.62 3.72
N ASP A 195 -9.35 4.03 2.72
CA ASP A 195 -7.93 4.25 2.41
C ASP A 195 -7.66 5.72 2.03
N LEU A 196 -8.53 6.34 1.22
CA LEU A 196 -8.39 7.74 0.83
C LEU A 196 -8.57 8.67 2.03
N ILE A 197 -9.59 8.47 2.85
CA ILE A 197 -9.83 9.27 4.07
C ILE A 197 -8.66 9.09 5.05
N SER A 198 -8.23 7.85 5.32
CA SER A 198 -7.20 7.60 6.33
C SER A 198 -5.85 8.21 5.99
N ARG A 199 -5.57 8.40 4.69
CA ARG A 199 -4.36 9.07 4.19
C ARG A 199 -4.53 10.59 4.04
N GLY A 200 -5.70 11.14 4.36
CA GLY A 200 -6.02 12.56 4.18
C GLY A 200 -6.12 12.98 2.71
N MET A 201 -6.45 12.04 1.81
CA MET A 201 -6.61 12.28 0.37
C MET A 201 -8.07 12.51 -0.05
N ALA A 202 -9.02 12.34 0.88
CA ALA A 202 -10.42 12.67 0.67
C ALA A 202 -11.09 13.00 2.02
N VAL A 203 -12.23 13.68 1.95
CA VAL A 203 -13.16 13.87 3.06
C VAL A 203 -14.55 13.41 2.65
N GLU A 204 -15.34 12.93 3.61
CA GLU A 204 -16.75 12.63 3.37
C GLU A 204 -17.49 13.91 2.96
N ASP A 205 -18.24 13.80 1.87
CA ASP A 205 -19.07 14.87 1.36
C ASP A 205 -20.27 14.24 0.63
N PRO A 206 -21.45 14.16 1.28
CA PRO A 206 -22.62 13.51 0.68
C PRO A 206 -23.21 14.29 -0.51
N THR A 207 -22.71 15.50 -0.78
CA THR A 207 -23.21 16.35 -1.86
C THR A 207 -22.50 16.13 -3.19
N VAL A 208 -21.39 15.39 -3.19
CA VAL A 208 -20.64 15.04 -4.40
C VAL A 208 -20.82 13.57 -4.77
N ASP A 209 -20.52 13.26 -6.03
CA ASP A 209 -20.55 11.88 -6.52
C ASP A 209 -19.64 10.98 -5.67
N HIS A 210 -20.10 9.75 -5.45
CA HIS A 210 -19.40 8.75 -4.62
C HIS A 210 -19.26 9.10 -3.13
N GLY A 211 -19.82 10.23 -2.67
CA GLY A 211 -19.83 10.64 -1.26
C GLY A 211 -18.47 11.10 -0.72
N LEU A 212 -17.51 11.38 -1.60
CA LEU A 212 -16.15 11.76 -1.24
C LEU A 212 -15.64 12.93 -2.06
N ARG A 213 -15.18 13.98 -1.37
CA ARG A 213 -14.44 15.07 -1.98
C ARG A 213 -12.95 14.84 -1.85
N LEU A 214 -12.27 14.68 -2.98
CA LEU A 214 -10.82 14.47 -3.02
C LEU A 214 -10.06 15.72 -2.56
N THR A 215 -8.94 15.52 -1.87
CA THR A 215 -8.04 16.60 -1.46
C THR A 215 -7.21 17.13 -2.63
N ILE A 216 -6.91 16.27 -3.59
CA ILE A 216 -6.34 16.62 -4.88
C ILE A 216 -7.40 16.27 -5.92
N GLU A 217 -7.97 17.28 -6.58
CA GLU A 217 -9.08 17.11 -7.52
C GLU A 217 -8.70 16.17 -8.67
N ASP A 218 -7.56 16.44 -9.33
CA ASP A 218 -7.00 15.57 -10.36
C ASP A 218 -6.06 14.52 -9.74
N TYR A 219 -6.64 13.57 -9.01
CA TYR A 219 -5.94 12.37 -8.55
C TYR A 219 -6.45 11.12 -9.30
N PRO A 220 -5.81 10.74 -10.43
CA PRO A 220 -6.37 9.75 -11.36
C PRO A 220 -6.70 8.38 -10.73
N PHE A 221 -5.81 7.82 -9.90
CA PHE A 221 -6.08 6.55 -9.21
C PHE A 221 -7.33 6.63 -8.32
N ALA A 222 -7.51 7.74 -7.60
CA ALA A 222 -8.64 7.91 -6.70
C ALA A 222 -9.93 8.18 -7.48
N ALA A 223 -9.90 9.09 -8.45
CA ALA A 223 -11.05 9.43 -9.28
C ALA A 223 -11.58 8.20 -10.05
N ASP A 224 -10.72 7.51 -10.80
CA ASP A 224 -11.10 6.33 -11.56
C ASP A 224 -11.47 5.16 -10.64
N GLY A 225 -10.72 5.02 -9.54
CA GLY A 225 -10.98 3.99 -8.54
C GLY A 225 -12.35 4.12 -7.90
N LEU A 226 -12.82 5.34 -7.64
CA LEU A 226 -14.14 5.58 -7.03
C LEU A 226 -15.28 5.20 -7.98
N LEU A 227 -15.12 5.40 -9.29
CA LEU A 227 -16.08 4.92 -10.29
C LEU A 227 -16.21 3.38 -10.22
N VAL A 228 -15.08 2.68 -10.22
CA VAL A 228 -15.05 1.21 -10.13
C VAL A 228 -15.58 0.73 -8.78
N TRP A 229 -15.18 1.36 -7.68
CA TRP A 229 -15.63 1.03 -6.34
C TRP A 229 -17.15 1.16 -6.22
N SER A 230 -17.74 2.27 -6.68
CA SER A 230 -19.19 2.47 -6.62
C SER A 230 -19.95 1.48 -7.48
N ALA A 231 -19.46 1.14 -8.68
CA ALA A 231 -20.08 0.12 -9.52
C ALA A 231 -20.04 -1.26 -8.84
N LEU A 232 -18.91 -1.64 -8.23
CA LEU A 232 -18.78 -2.88 -7.46
C LEU A 232 -19.69 -2.90 -6.24
N LYS A 233 -19.74 -1.80 -5.48
CA LYS A 233 -20.59 -1.69 -4.30
C LYS A 233 -22.05 -1.86 -4.67
N GLN A 234 -22.52 -1.17 -5.71
CA GLN A 234 -23.91 -1.30 -6.18
C GLN A 234 -24.23 -2.74 -6.58
N TRP A 235 -23.36 -3.38 -7.36
CA TRP A 235 -23.53 -4.78 -7.75
C TRP A 235 -23.63 -5.72 -6.55
N VAL A 236 -22.73 -5.56 -5.58
CA VAL A 236 -22.72 -6.37 -4.35
C VAL A 236 -23.97 -6.10 -3.52
N GLU A 237 -24.39 -4.84 -3.40
CA GLU A 237 -25.59 -4.44 -2.66
C GLU A 237 -26.86 -5.06 -3.24
N ASP A 238 -27.03 -5.00 -4.56
CA ASP A 238 -28.16 -5.62 -5.26
C ASP A 238 -28.17 -7.15 -5.06
N TYR A 239 -26.99 -7.78 -5.16
CA TYR A 239 -26.85 -9.23 -4.99
C TYR A 239 -27.13 -9.69 -3.55
N VAL A 240 -26.57 -8.98 -2.56
CA VAL A 240 -26.73 -9.29 -1.14
C VAL A 240 -28.17 -9.07 -0.71
N THR A 241 -28.79 -7.96 -1.12
CA THR A 241 -30.19 -7.64 -0.76
C THR A 241 -31.17 -8.66 -1.34
N HIS A 242 -30.83 -9.29 -2.48
CA HIS A 242 -31.61 -10.41 -3.02
C HIS A 242 -31.52 -11.68 -2.16
N CYS A 243 -30.40 -11.91 -1.48
CA CYS A 243 -30.14 -13.14 -0.70
C CYS A 243 -30.45 -12.99 0.80
N TYR A 244 -30.26 -11.79 1.36
CA TYR A 244 -30.37 -11.49 2.78
C TYR A 244 -31.17 -10.20 2.98
N THR A 245 -32.41 -10.34 3.47
CA THR A 245 -33.34 -9.22 3.62
C THR A 245 -33.12 -8.39 4.88
N ASP A 246 -32.53 -8.98 5.92
CA ASP A 246 -32.39 -8.38 7.24
C ASP A 246 -31.22 -8.98 8.03
N ALA A 247 -31.01 -8.47 9.25
CA ALA A 247 -29.95 -8.90 10.14
C ALA A 247 -30.12 -10.35 10.65
N ASP A 248 -31.36 -10.84 10.76
CA ASP A 248 -31.61 -12.20 11.27
C ASP A 248 -31.20 -13.24 10.22
N ALA A 249 -31.43 -12.95 8.93
CA ALA A 249 -30.94 -13.78 7.83
C ALA A 249 -29.39 -13.91 7.85
N ILE A 250 -28.67 -12.83 8.16
CA ILE A 250 -27.20 -12.84 8.27
C ILE A 250 -26.71 -13.62 9.49
N LYS A 251 -27.36 -13.42 10.64
CA LYS A 251 -26.95 -14.03 11.92
C LYS A 251 -27.29 -15.52 11.99
N SER A 252 -28.36 -15.94 11.32
CA SER A 252 -28.79 -17.35 11.29
C SER A 252 -28.03 -18.19 10.26
N ASP A 253 -27.31 -17.59 9.32
CA ASP A 253 -26.49 -18.29 8.34
C ASP A 253 -25.19 -18.83 8.97
N GLY A 254 -25.23 -20.10 9.38
CA GLY A 254 -24.09 -20.76 10.01
C GLY A 254 -22.87 -20.93 9.10
N GLU A 255 -23.05 -21.07 7.79
CA GLU A 255 -21.93 -21.15 6.83
C GLU A 255 -21.23 -19.80 6.74
N LEU A 256 -22.00 -18.72 6.58
CA LEU A 256 -21.50 -17.35 6.48
C LEU A 256 -20.79 -16.89 7.76
N GLN A 257 -21.38 -17.17 8.93
CA GLN A 257 -20.77 -16.84 10.22
C GLN A 257 -19.47 -17.63 10.45
N ALA A 258 -19.45 -18.92 10.11
CA ALA A 258 -18.23 -19.74 10.20
C ALA A 258 -17.15 -19.29 9.21
N TRP A 259 -17.54 -18.86 8.00
CA TRP A 259 -16.65 -18.32 6.98
C TRP A 259 -15.91 -17.08 7.46
N TRP A 260 -16.64 -16.07 7.92
CA TRP A 260 -16.02 -14.83 8.39
C TRP A 260 -15.24 -15.02 9.69
N GLY A 261 -15.76 -15.87 10.59
CA GLY A 261 -15.06 -16.28 11.80
C GLY A 261 -13.72 -16.95 11.50
N GLU A 262 -13.65 -17.83 10.50
CA GLU A 262 -12.40 -18.50 10.10
C GLU A 262 -11.41 -17.53 9.45
N ILE A 263 -11.86 -16.62 8.58
CA ILE A 263 -11.01 -15.56 8.00
C ILE A 263 -10.32 -14.78 9.11
N ARG A 264 -11.08 -14.28 10.10
CA ARG A 264 -10.53 -13.47 11.19
C ARG A 264 -9.62 -14.27 12.11
N THR A 265 -10.05 -15.46 12.55
CA THR A 265 -9.40 -16.17 13.66
C THR A 265 -8.35 -17.20 13.26
N LYS A 266 -8.34 -17.63 12.00
CA LYS A 266 -7.37 -18.58 11.46
C LYS A 266 -6.60 -17.99 10.27
N GLY A 267 -7.30 -17.32 9.38
CA GLY A 267 -6.71 -16.70 8.20
C GLY A 267 -5.78 -15.53 8.54
N HIS A 268 -6.28 -14.59 9.33
CA HIS A 268 -5.57 -13.42 9.85
C HIS A 268 -5.37 -13.51 11.37
N ALA A 269 -4.99 -14.70 11.86
CA ALA A 269 -4.96 -15.03 13.28
C ALA A 269 -4.18 -14.02 14.14
N ASP A 270 -3.07 -13.48 13.63
CA ASP A 270 -2.23 -12.51 14.35
C ASP A 270 -2.94 -11.18 14.62
N LYS A 271 -4.04 -10.89 13.92
CA LYS A 271 -4.85 -9.68 14.06
C LYS A 271 -6.28 -9.98 14.51
N LYS A 272 -6.57 -11.19 15.00
CA LYS A 272 -7.94 -11.66 15.26
C LYS A 272 -8.73 -10.84 16.29
N ASP A 273 -8.01 -10.17 17.20
CA ASP A 273 -8.57 -9.42 18.33
C ASP A 273 -8.62 -7.90 18.05
N GLU A 274 -8.23 -7.48 16.85
CA GLU A 274 -8.26 -6.08 16.46
C GLU A 274 -9.71 -5.53 16.39
N PRO A 275 -9.98 -4.33 16.92
CA PRO A 275 -11.35 -3.83 17.08
C PRO A 275 -12.00 -3.39 15.77
N TRP A 276 -11.22 -3.23 14.70
CA TRP A 276 -11.68 -2.72 13.41
C TRP A 276 -12.28 -3.79 12.49
N TRP A 277 -12.27 -5.06 12.88
CA TRP A 277 -12.94 -6.10 12.10
C TRP A 277 -14.44 -5.85 12.05
N PRO A 278 -15.05 -5.82 10.84
CA PRO A 278 -16.50 -5.86 10.70
C PRO A 278 -17.12 -7.05 11.46
N LYS A 279 -18.27 -6.84 12.08
CA LYS A 279 -18.92 -7.86 12.92
C LYS A 279 -19.69 -8.92 12.13
N LEU A 280 -20.08 -8.60 10.89
CA LEU A 280 -20.98 -9.42 10.06
C LEU A 280 -22.30 -9.72 10.77
N GLU A 281 -23.01 -8.66 11.17
CA GLU A 281 -24.30 -8.76 11.85
C GLU A 281 -25.47 -8.28 10.96
N THR A 282 -25.18 -7.52 9.90
CA THR A 282 -26.17 -6.90 9.03
C THR A 282 -25.86 -7.11 7.54
N PRO A 283 -26.84 -6.97 6.64
CA PRO A 283 -26.59 -6.97 5.20
C PRO A 283 -25.56 -5.90 4.80
N ALA A 284 -25.59 -4.73 5.43
CA ALA A 284 -24.62 -3.65 5.20
C ALA A 284 -23.18 -4.06 5.55
N ASP A 285 -22.98 -4.78 6.65
CA ASP A 285 -21.65 -5.33 6.99
C ASP A 285 -21.16 -6.28 5.89
N LEU A 286 -22.03 -7.19 5.43
CA LEU A 286 -21.70 -8.16 4.38
C LEU A 286 -21.37 -7.45 3.06
N VAL A 287 -22.15 -6.44 2.67
CA VAL A 287 -21.85 -5.61 1.48
C VAL A 287 -20.48 -4.96 1.60
N GLY A 288 -20.16 -4.35 2.75
CA GLY A 288 -18.85 -3.73 2.97
C GLY A 288 -17.69 -4.72 2.90
N ILE A 289 -17.83 -5.89 3.53
CA ILE A 289 -16.83 -6.97 3.51
C ILE A 289 -16.59 -7.45 2.07
N LEU A 290 -17.65 -7.79 1.36
CA LEU A 290 -17.57 -8.35 0.01
C LEU A 290 -17.03 -7.34 -0.99
N THR A 291 -17.52 -6.09 -0.93
CA THR A 291 -17.02 -5.00 -1.79
C THR A 291 -15.52 -4.80 -1.59
N THR A 292 -15.05 -4.83 -0.33
CA THR A 292 -13.62 -4.71 0.00
C THR A 292 -12.80 -5.86 -0.60
N ILE A 293 -13.24 -7.11 -0.41
CA ILE A 293 -12.55 -8.29 -0.97
C ILE A 293 -12.50 -8.22 -2.50
N ILE A 294 -13.63 -7.89 -3.14
CA ILE A 294 -13.74 -7.83 -4.60
C ILE A 294 -12.89 -6.68 -5.15
N TRP A 295 -12.88 -5.52 -4.49
CA TRP A 295 -12.03 -4.39 -4.85
C TRP A 295 -10.54 -4.77 -4.81
N VAL A 296 -10.08 -5.40 -3.72
CA VAL A 296 -8.68 -5.79 -3.55
C VAL A 296 -8.23 -6.75 -4.66
N THR A 297 -9.08 -7.72 -4.99
CA THR A 297 -8.81 -8.77 -5.99
C THR A 297 -9.00 -8.33 -7.44
N SER A 298 -9.56 -7.14 -7.67
CA SER A 298 -9.78 -6.58 -9.00
C SER A 298 -9.13 -5.21 -9.16
N GLY A 299 -9.86 -4.13 -8.81
CA GLY A 299 -9.43 -2.75 -9.02
C GLY A 299 -8.08 -2.42 -8.39
N HIS A 300 -7.86 -2.77 -7.11
CA HIS A 300 -6.60 -2.48 -6.44
C HIS A 300 -5.43 -3.28 -7.04
N HIS A 301 -5.57 -4.60 -7.17
CA HIS A 301 -4.54 -5.46 -7.78
C HIS A 301 -4.17 -4.99 -9.18
N ALA A 302 -5.15 -4.69 -10.02
CA ALA A 302 -4.92 -4.20 -11.37
C ALA A 302 -4.10 -2.90 -11.37
N ALA A 303 -4.49 -1.93 -10.52
CA ALA A 303 -3.82 -0.63 -10.41
C ALA A 303 -2.34 -0.75 -9.99
N VAL A 304 -2.01 -1.74 -9.17
CA VAL A 304 -0.63 -1.92 -8.64
C VAL A 304 0.19 -2.94 -9.43
N ASN A 305 -0.44 -3.78 -10.25
CA ASN A 305 0.23 -4.86 -10.99
C ASN A 305 0.57 -4.47 -12.44
N PHE A 306 -0.40 -4.01 -13.22
CA PHE A 306 -0.23 -3.88 -14.68
C PHE A 306 0.64 -2.68 -15.11
N GLY A 307 0.87 -1.72 -14.21
CA GLY A 307 1.79 -0.61 -14.43
C GLY A 307 3.28 -0.94 -14.22
N GLN A 308 3.60 -2.13 -13.69
CA GLN A 308 4.98 -2.47 -13.28
C GLN A 308 5.99 -2.33 -14.43
N TYR A 309 5.72 -2.92 -15.59
CA TYR A 309 6.65 -2.83 -16.73
C TYR A 309 6.59 -1.46 -17.42
N HIS A 310 5.40 -0.84 -17.52
CA HIS A 310 5.26 0.48 -18.15
C HIS A 310 6.10 1.56 -17.45
N TYR A 311 6.10 1.58 -16.11
CA TYR A 311 6.89 2.54 -15.35
C TYR A 311 8.28 2.02 -14.98
N GLY A 312 8.46 0.71 -14.78
CA GLY A 312 9.71 0.12 -14.31
C GLY A 312 10.60 -0.49 -15.40
N GLY A 313 10.11 -0.64 -16.63
CA GLY A 313 10.89 -1.15 -17.76
C GLY A 313 12.08 -0.25 -18.11
N TYR A 314 11.96 1.06 -17.83
CA TYR A 314 13.12 1.96 -17.78
C TYR A 314 13.66 2.06 -16.35
N PHE A 315 14.68 1.25 -16.05
CA PHE A 315 15.21 1.08 -14.69
C PHE A 315 15.51 2.40 -13.94
N PRO A 316 16.07 3.47 -14.54
CA PRO A 316 16.29 4.72 -13.83
C PRO A 316 15.02 5.43 -13.32
N ASN A 317 13.85 5.14 -13.89
CA ASN A 317 12.57 5.68 -13.42
C ASN A 317 12.06 4.96 -12.17
N ARG A 318 12.28 3.64 -12.08
CA ARG A 318 11.86 2.82 -10.94
C ARG A 318 12.94 1.80 -10.55
N PRO A 319 14.10 2.26 -10.05
CA PRO A 319 15.17 1.37 -9.65
C PRO A 319 14.68 0.48 -8.50
N THR A 320 14.98 -0.80 -8.51
CA THR A 320 14.61 -1.72 -7.41
C THR A 320 15.63 -1.73 -6.28
N LEU A 321 16.85 -1.26 -6.56
CA LEU A 321 17.91 -1.10 -5.58
C LEU A 321 18.87 0.05 -5.90
N ALA A 322 19.52 0.55 -4.85
CA ALA A 322 20.68 1.43 -4.95
C ALA A 322 21.89 0.73 -4.31
N ARG A 323 23.07 0.84 -4.95
CA ARG A 323 24.29 0.13 -4.51
C ARG A 323 25.27 1.00 -3.74
N ASN A 324 25.26 2.30 -4.03
CA ASN A 324 26.19 3.26 -3.47
C ASN A 324 25.46 4.20 -2.51
N ASN A 325 26.17 4.63 -1.48
CA ASN A 325 25.67 5.68 -0.59
C ASN A 325 25.62 7.02 -1.32
N MET A 326 24.77 7.93 -0.82
CA MET A 326 24.89 9.35 -1.17
C MET A 326 26.34 9.81 -0.99
N PRO A 327 26.93 10.50 -1.97
CA PRO A 327 28.31 10.96 -1.88
C PRO A 327 28.42 11.98 -0.75
N ASN A 328 29.45 11.80 0.09
CA ASN A 328 29.78 12.76 1.14
C ASN A 328 30.46 13.96 0.50
N ILE A 329 29.71 15.03 0.26
CA ILE A 329 30.29 16.34 -0.08
C ILE A 329 30.41 17.12 1.23
N LEU A 330 31.30 16.66 2.11
CA LEU A 330 31.95 17.60 3.00
C LEU A 330 33.16 18.09 2.20
N PRO A 331 33.39 19.40 2.05
CA PRO A 331 34.74 19.85 1.77
C PRO A 331 35.61 19.25 2.87
N SER A 332 36.69 18.57 2.48
CA SER A 332 37.79 18.30 3.40
C SER A 332 38.11 19.62 4.12
N ARG A 333 37.76 19.70 5.40
CA ARG A 333 38.25 20.75 6.30
C ARG A 333 39.34 20.15 7.16
#